data_AF-A0A653DV65-F1
#
_entry.id   AF-A0A653DV65-F1
#
_cell.length_a   1.000
_cell.length_b   1.000
_cell.length_c   1.000
_cell.angle_alpha   90.00
_cell.angle_beta   90.00
_cell.angle_gamma   90.00
#
_symmetry.space_group_name_H-M   'P 1'
#
loop_
_entity.id
_entity.type
_entity.pdbx_description
1 polymer ?
#
loop_
_entity_poly.entity_id
_entity_poly.type
_entity_poly.pdbx_seq_one_letter_code
_entity_poly.pdbx_strand_id
1 'polypeptide(L)'
;MNKITNIKRYHIAKVYRRDNPSILRGRYREFYQCDFDIAGTYDPMIPDAECVRIVFEILNVLEMPSFVIKLNHRKLLDGMFEACGVPATSFRAICSAVDKLDKSPWDEVRKEMIEEKGLSEATADKIGEYVQLNGKADLVEKLLADEKLSKNKSAVEGLEAMKLLLKYCNIYGTTDKILFDLSLARGLDYYTGVIYEAVLLGDGASSSEEVSVGSVAGGGRYDDLAGMFDPKGRQVPCVGVSIGVERLFAVMEARQAAEKIRTTETEVYVATAQKNLHEERMQLCAELWAAGFKVEHSYKKNPKLLQQLQHCEEYGIPLALILGESEIKNGVVKLRNVTTREEVEITRSKLADEIRQRLQGGCRNGL
;
A
#
# COMPACT_ATOMS: atom_id res chain seq x y z
N MET A 1 -10.72 28.78 6.19
CA MET A 1 -9.55 28.19 5.50
C MET A 1 -8.31 28.53 6.31
N ASN A 2 -7.53 27.54 6.74
CA ASN A 2 -6.47 27.70 7.76
C ASN A 2 -5.21 28.44 7.25
N LYS A 3 -5.20 28.90 5.98
CA LYS A 3 -4.08 29.63 5.35
C LYS A 3 -2.71 28.94 5.52
N ILE A 4 -2.73 27.60 5.50
CA ILE A 4 -1.54 26.77 5.65
C ILE A 4 -0.70 26.89 4.38
N THR A 5 0.57 27.24 4.54
CA THR A 5 1.53 27.35 3.42
C THR A 5 2.52 26.19 3.37
N ASN A 6 2.62 25.42 4.46
CA ASN A 6 3.47 24.25 4.56
C ASN A 6 2.86 23.21 5.50
N ILE A 7 2.81 21.96 5.06
CA ILE A 7 2.38 20.82 5.86
C ILE A 7 2.91 19.54 5.24
N LYS A 8 3.34 18.60 6.08
CA LYS A 8 3.64 17.22 5.69
C LYS A 8 2.67 16.32 6.45
N ARG A 9 1.78 15.61 5.74
CA ARG A 9 0.70 14.85 6.36
C ARG A 9 0.40 13.55 5.61
N TYR A 10 -0.06 12.56 6.34
CA TYR A 10 -0.71 11.39 5.77
C TYR A 10 -2.22 11.42 6.08
N HIS A 11 -3.02 10.73 5.29
CA HIS A 11 -4.45 10.58 5.50
C HIS A 11 -4.91 9.21 4.98
N ILE A 12 -5.46 8.40 5.88
CA ILE A 12 -6.01 7.08 5.55
C ILE A 12 -7.51 7.15 5.74
N ALA A 13 -8.26 7.07 4.65
CA ALA A 13 -9.70 7.20 4.68
C ALA A 13 -10.36 6.49 3.50
N LYS A 14 -11.65 6.24 3.63
CA LYS A 14 -12.47 5.73 2.53
C LYS A 14 -12.79 6.82 1.53
N VAL A 15 -12.86 6.44 0.27
CA VAL A 15 -13.30 7.27 -0.85
C VAL A 15 -14.40 6.58 -1.63
N TYR A 16 -15.14 7.37 -2.40
CA TYR A 16 -16.34 6.91 -3.10
C TYR A 16 -16.26 7.27 -4.59
N ARG A 17 -16.31 6.27 -5.47
CA ARG A 17 -16.34 6.45 -6.93
C ARG A 17 -17.48 5.65 -7.52
N ARG A 18 -18.33 6.27 -8.34
CA ARG A 18 -19.44 5.60 -9.04
C ARG A 18 -18.98 4.92 -10.33
N ASP A 19 -17.82 4.26 -10.27
CA ASP A 19 -17.27 3.50 -11.39
C ASP A 19 -18.01 2.17 -11.60
N ASN A 20 -17.71 1.51 -12.71
CA ASN A 20 -18.14 0.13 -12.97
C ASN A 20 -17.27 -0.83 -12.15
N PRO A 21 -17.83 -1.48 -11.10
CA PRO A 21 -17.05 -2.29 -10.18
C PRO A 21 -16.55 -3.58 -10.86
N SER A 22 -15.41 -4.07 -10.41
CA SER A 22 -14.84 -5.35 -10.81
C SER A 22 -14.23 -5.99 -9.56
N ILE A 23 -15.04 -6.81 -8.89
CA ILE A 23 -14.71 -7.42 -7.59
C ILE A 23 -13.44 -8.26 -7.70
N LEU A 24 -13.33 -9.08 -8.75
CA LEU A 24 -12.16 -9.92 -9.03
C LEU A 24 -10.85 -9.13 -9.23
N ARG A 25 -10.93 -7.83 -9.55
CA ARG A 25 -9.77 -6.95 -9.77
C ARG A 25 -9.59 -5.90 -8.65
N GLY A 26 -10.31 -6.05 -7.54
CA GLY A 26 -10.26 -5.12 -6.40
C GLY A 26 -10.80 -3.72 -6.71
N ARG A 27 -11.70 -3.57 -7.70
CA ARG A 27 -12.32 -2.29 -8.05
C ARG A 27 -13.71 -2.17 -7.43
N TYR A 28 -13.78 -1.39 -6.36
CA TYR A 28 -15.00 -1.14 -5.60
C TYR A 28 -15.51 0.28 -5.81
N ARG A 29 -16.73 0.54 -5.34
CA ARG A 29 -17.30 1.88 -5.28
C ARG A 29 -16.96 2.64 -4.01
N GLU A 30 -16.74 1.90 -2.92
CA GLU A 30 -16.17 2.38 -1.66
C GLU A 30 -14.87 1.61 -1.46
N PHE A 31 -13.76 2.31 -1.22
CA PHE A 31 -12.46 1.69 -0.95
C PHE A 31 -11.55 2.64 -0.17
N TYR A 32 -10.50 2.12 0.46
CA TYR A 32 -9.52 2.96 1.15
C TYR A 32 -8.49 3.57 0.20
N GLN A 33 -8.12 4.83 0.49
CA GLN A 33 -6.87 5.42 0.05
C GLN A 33 -5.97 5.69 1.25
N CYS A 34 -4.68 5.46 1.07
CA CYS A 34 -3.64 5.79 2.04
C CYS A 34 -2.72 6.81 1.39
N ASP A 35 -2.96 8.08 1.68
CA ASP A 35 -2.32 9.21 1.01
C ASP A 35 -1.25 9.82 1.90
N PHE A 36 -0.16 10.27 1.29
CA PHE A 36 0.90 11.05 1.93
C PHE A 36 1.28 12.22 1.04
N ASP A 37 1.31 13.43 1.60
CA ASP A 37 1.54 14.65 0.85
C ASP A 37 2.46 15.62 1.59
N ILE A 38 3.34 16.26 0.81
CA ILE A 38 4.23 17.33 1.22
C ILE A 38 3.79 18.60 0.48
N ALA A 39 3.30 19.58 1.24
CA ALA A 39 2.93 20.89 0.75
C ALA A 39 3.92 21.95 1.25
N GLY A 40 4.29 22.88 0.36
CA GLY A 40 5.14 24.02 0.65
C GLY A 40 6.21 24.27 -0.42
N THR A 41 6.82 25.44 -0.36
CA THR A 41 7.92 25.83 -1.25
C THR A 41 9.24 25.31 -0.70
N TYR A 42 9.86 24.39 -1.44
CA TYR A 42 11.14 23.77 -1.09
C TYR A 42 12.05 23.71 -2.32
N ASP A 43 13.31 23.34 -2.12
CA ASP A 43 14.25 23.15 -3.22
C ASP A 43 13.83 21.98 -4.13
N PRO A 44 14.15 22.06 -5.44
CA PRO A 44 13.63 21.14 -6.44
C PRO A 44 13.93 19.66 -6.13
N MET A 45 12.95 18.80 -6.37
CA MET A 45 13.03 17.33 -6.35
C MET A 45 13.35 16.67 -5.00
N ILE A 46 13.67 17.42 -3.94
CA ILE A 46 13.91 16.86 -2.60
C ILE A 46 12.66 16.16 -2.04
N PRO A 47 11.49 16.83 -1.92
CA PRO A 47 10.29 16.17 -1.43
C PRO A 47 9.76 15.11 -2.40
N ASP A 48 9.96 15.31 -3.70
CA ASP A 48 9.58 14.36 -4.76
C ASP A 48 10.31 13.02 -4.59
N ALA A 49 11.62 13.06 -4.30
CA ALA A 49 12.41 11.87 -4.01
C ALA A 49 12.00 11.20 -2.69
N GLU A 50 11.59 11.96 -1.66
CA GLU A 50 11.06 11.40 -0.40
C GLU A 50 9.77 10.61 -0.65
N CYS A 51 8.87 11.11 -1.50
CA CYS A 51 7.67 10.38 -1.91
C CYS A 51 7.99 9.03 -2.57
N VAL A 52 8.97 8.99 -3.48
CA VAL A 52 9.43 7.73 -4.10
C VAL A 52 10.01 6.78 -3.06
N ARG A 53 10.80 7.29 -2.12
CA ARG A 53 11.39 6.49 -1.02
C ARG A 53 10.31 5.88 -0.12
N ILE A 54 9.26 6.62 0.21
CA ILE A 54 8.13 6.11 1.02
C ILE A 54 7.44 4.94 0.33
N VAL A 55 7.15 5.04 -0.96
CA VAL A 55 6.54 3.93 -1.71
C VAL A 55 7.47 2.71 -1.72
N PHE A 56 8.76 2.92 -1.96
CA PHE A 56 9.75 1.85 -1.90
C PHE A 56 9.80 1.16 -0.53
N GLU A 57 9.79 1.92 0.57
CA GLU A 57 9.82 1.35 1.93
C GLU A 57 8.56 0.57 2.24
N ILE A 58 7.37 1.13 1.95
CA ILE A 58 6.09 0.46 2.21
C ILE A 58 6.02 -0.88 1.50
N LEU A 59 6.37 -0.93 0.21
CA LEU A 59 6.29 -2.18 -0.56
C LEU A 59 7.31 -3.23 -0.08
N ASN A 60 8.50 -2.82 0.36
CA ASN A 60 9.49 -3.74 0.93
C ASN A 60 9.11 -4.25 2.33
N VAL A 61 8.60 -3.37 3.21
CA VAL A 61 8.18 -3.74 4.57
C VAL A 61 6.98 -4.69 4.55
N LEU A 62 6.08 -4.51 3.59
CA LEU A 62 4.98 -5.45 3.35
C LEU A 62 5.43 -6.73 2.62
N GLU A 63 6.72 -6.84 2.31
CA GLU A 63 7.33 -7.94 1.56
C GLU A 63 6.60 -8.25 0.26
N MET A 64 6.13 -7.22 -0.46
CA MET A 64 5.39 -7.43 -1.69
C MET A 64 6.24 -8.17 -2.73
N PRO A 65 5.61 -8.88 -3.69
CA PRO A 65 6.32 -9.47 -4.83
C PRO A 65 7.18 -8.42 -5.56
N SER A 66 8.00 -8.89 -6.51
CA SER A 66 8.82 -8.00 -7.31
C SER A 66 8.00 -6.82 -7.84
N PHE A 67 8.55 -5.62 -7.85
CA PHE A 67 7.83 -4.41 -8.23
C PHE A 67 8.75 -3.40 -8.92
N VAL A 68 8.14 -2.46 -9.63
CA VAL A 68 8.81 -1.34 -10.28
C VAL A 68 8.05 -0.04 -10.00
N ILE A 69 8.77 1.05 -9.79
CA ILE A 69 8.24 2.41 -9.65
C ILE A 69 8.55 3.14 -10.95
N LYS A 70 7.55 3.26 -11.81
CA LYS A 70 7.62 4.05 -13.03
C LYS A 70 7.58 5.54 -12.70
N LEU A 71 8.46 6.31 -13.33
CA LEU A 71 8.55 7.76 -13.19
C LEU A 71 8.45 8.42 -14.56
N ASN A 72 7.79 9.58 -14.60
CA ASN A 72 7.80 10.48 -15.75
C ASN A 72 7.57 11.93 -15.28
N HIS A 73 7.56 12.89 -16.20
CA HIS A 73 7.33 14.30 -15.88
C HIS A 73 6.34 14.96 -16.85
N ARG A 74 5.37 15.70 -16.31
CA ARG A 74 4.34 16.43 -17.06
C ARG A 74 4.92 17.32 -18.16
N LYS A 75 5.88 18.18 -17.79
CA LYS A 75 6.56 19.08 -18.74
C LYS A 75 7.31 18.34 -19.86
N LEU A 76 7.81 17.12 -19.60
CA LEU A 76 8.43 16.30 -20.62
C LEU A 76 7.39 15.80 -21.62
N LEU A 77 6.23 15.31 -21.16
CA LEU A 77 5.13 14.94 -22.03
C LEU A 77 4.67 16.13 -22.89
N ASP A 78 4.52 17.31 -22.28
CA ASP A 78 4.16 18.55 -22.97
C ASP A 78 5.15 18.89 -24.09
N GLY A 79 6.44 18.97 -23.76
CA GLY A 79 7.48 19.33 -24.72
C GLY A 79 7.71 18.28 -25.80
N MET A 80 7.58 16.99 -25.46
CA MET A 80 7.71 15.88 -26.40
C MET A 80 6.58 15.90 -27.44
N PHE A 81 5.33 16.07 -27.01
CA PHE A 81 4.20 16.14 -27.93
C PHE A 81 4.26 17.40 -28.81
N GLU A 82 4.67 18.54 -28.25
CA GLU A 82 4.91 19.75 -29.04
C GLU A 82 6.00 19.51 -30.10
N ALA A 83 7.13 18.89 -29.73
CA ALA A 83 8.21 18.55 -30.66
C ALA A 83 7.79 17.55 -31.75
N CYS A 84 6.83 16.67 -31.46
CA CYS A 84 6.24 15.76 -32.45
C CYS A 84 5.24 16.46 -33.39
N GLY A 85 4.77 17.66 -33.05
CA GLY A 85 3.78 18.42 -33.83
C GLY A 85 2.33 18.18 -33.41
N VAL A 86 2.09 17.77 -32.15
CA VAL A 86 0.74 17.62 -31.60
C VAL A 86 0.14 19.00 -31.34
N PRO A 87 -1.07 19.31 -31.85
CA PRO A 87 -1.76 20.56 -31.52
C PRO A 87 -2.08 20.65 -30.03
N ALA A 88 -1.91 21.83 -29.43
CA ALA A 88 -2.19 22.06 -28.01
C ALA A 88 -3.63 21.68 -27.61
N THR A 89 -4.59 21.83 -28.52
CA THR A 89 -6.01 21.45 -28.32
C THR A 89 -6.22 19.95 -28.18
N SER A 90 -5.35 19.14 -28.78
CA SER A 90 -5.45 17.68 -28.78
C SER A 90 -4.64 17.04 -27.64
N PHE A 91 -3.82 17.83 -26.94
CA PHE A 91 -2.86 17.36 -25.94
C PHE A 91 -3.46 16.33 -24.95
N ARG A 92 -4.57 16.67 -24.29
CA ARG A 92 -5.22 15.80 -23.30
C ARG A 92 -5.71 14.49 -23.92
N ALA A 93 -6.28 14.57 -25.13
CA ALA A 93 -6.78 13.40 -25.84
C ALA A 93 -5.64 12.45 -26.22
N ILE A 94 -4.47 12.98 -26.56
CA ILE A 94 -3.28 12.19 -26.92
C ILE A 94 -2.63 11.57 -25.70
N CYS A 95 -2.47 12.31 -24.59
CA CYS A 95 -2.00 11.70 -23.35
C CYS A 95 -2.94 10.58 -22.88
N SER A 96 -4.26 10.74 -23.03
CA SER A 96 -5.22 9.68 -22.71
C SER A 96 -5.07 8.43 -23.58
N ALA A 97 -4.61 8.56 -24.83
CA ALA A 97 -4.31 7.42 -25.69
C ALA A 97 -2.98 6.76 -25.28
N VAL A 98 -1.94 7.57 -25.03
CA VAL A 98 -0.61 7.10 -24.57
C VAL A 98 -0.70 6.36 -23.23
N ASP A 99 -1.53 6.81 -22.30
CA ASP A 99 -1.75 6.17 -20.99
C ASP A 99 -2.27 4.72 -21.10
N LYS A 100 -2.85 4.33 -22.25
CA LYS A 100 -3.30 2.97 -22.53
C LYS A 100 -2.18 2.02 -22.95
N LEU A 101 -0.97 2.51 -23.21
CA LEU A 101 0.20 1.65 -23.50
C LEU A 101 0.57 0.72 -22.34
N ASP A 102 0.02 0.98 -21.15
CA ASP A 102 0.12 0.07 -20.01
C ASP A 102 -0.65 -1.26 -20.21
N LYS A 103 -1.62 -1.29 -21.13
CA LYS A 103 -2.55 -2.41 -21.34
C LYS A 103 -2.73 -2.81 -22.80
N SER A 104 -2.50 -1.88 -23.73
CA SER A 104 -2.68 -2.07 -25.16
C SER A 104 -1.34 -1.95 -25.90
N PRO A 105 -1.11 -2.77 -26.94
CA PRO A 105 0.07 -2.63 -27.79
C PRO A 105 0.07 -1.30 -28.54
N TRP A 106 1.27 -0.87 -28.97
CA TRP A 106 1.47 0.38 -29.69
C TRP A 106 0.56 0.52 -30.93
N ASP A 107 0.35 -0.55 -31.70
CA ASP A 107 -0.44 -0.49 -32.93
C ASP A 107 -1.90 -0.10 -32.66
N GLU A 108 -2.49 -0.57 -31.55
CA GLU A 108 -3.84 -0.19 -31.13
C GLU A 108 -3.90 1.28 -30.70
N VAL A 109 -2.92 1.71 -29.90
CA VAL A 109 -2.82 3.08 -29.40
C VAL A 109 -2.58 4.07 -30.55
N ARG A 110 -1.71 3.71 -31.51
CA ARG A 110 -1.48 4.45 -32.76
C ARG A 110 -2.76 4.59 -33.55
N LYS A 111 -3.51 3.49 -33.72
CA LYS A 111 -4.79 3.50 -34.44
C LYS A 111 -5.81 4.42 -33.77
N GLU A 112 -5.95 4.39 -32.45
CA GLU A 112 -6.82 5.33 -31.71
C GLU A 112 -6.42 6.79 -31.95
N MET A 113 -5.12 7.10 -31.89
CA MET A 113 -4.63 8.47 -32.11
C MET A 113 -5.02 9.01 -33.49
N ILE A 114 -4.99 8.16 -34.52
CA ILE A 114 -5.29 8.54 -35.90
C ILE A 114 -6.81 8.61 -36.11
N GLU A 115 -7.50 7.49 -35.86
CA GLU A 115 -8.90 7.32 -36.25
C GLU A 115 -9.88 8.05 -35.31
N GLU A 116 -9.59 8.09 -34.01
CA GLU A 116 -10.49 8.69 -33.03
C GLU A 116 -10.08 10.10 -32.61
N LYS A 117 -8.76 10.36 -32.50
CA LYS A 117 -8.24 11.67 -32.04
C LYS A 117 -7.82 12.60 -33.16
N GLY A 118 -7.82 12.13 -34.41
CA GLY A 118 -7.58 12.94 -35.60
C GLY A 118 -6.13 13.40 -35.79
N LEU A 119 -5.14 12.67 -35.26
CA LEU A 119 -3.73 12.93 -35.57
C LEU A 119 -3.35 12.40 -36.96
N SER A 120 -2.41 13.06 -37.62
CA SER A 120 -1.76 12.52 -38.82
C SER A 120 -0.85 11.35 -38.45
N GLU A 121 -0.76 10.35 -39.33
CA GLU A 121 0.13 9.18 -39.19
C GLU A 121 1.57 9.58 -38.85
N ALA A 122 2.14 10.54 -39.59
CA ALA A 122 3.50 11.01 -39.37
C ALA A 122 3.74 11.59 -37.96
N THR A 123 2.71 12.15 -37.32
CA THR A 123 2.81 12.65 -35.94
C THR A 123 2.67 11.51 -34.94
N ALA A 124 1.75 10.57 -35.17
CA ALA A 124 1.60 9.39 -34.34
C ALA A 124 2.88 8.55 -34.33
N ASP A 125 3.52 8.36 -35.49
CA ASP A 125 4.79 7.62 -35.61
C ASP A 125 5.93 8.29 -34.84
N LYS A 126 6.05 9.61 -34.92
CA LYS A 126 7.02 10.37 -34.12
C LYS A 126 6.78 10.23 -32.62
N ILE A 127 5.51 10.19 -32.17
CA ILE A 127 5.20 9.94 -30.76
C ILE A 127 5.69 8.54 -30.36
N GLY A 128 5.46 7.54 -31.22
CA GLY A 128 5.90 6.16 -31.04
C GLY A 128 7.40 6.02 -30.77
N GLU A 129 8.23 6.77 -31.51
CA GLU A 129 9.69 6.80 -31.32
C GLU A 129 10.10 7.13 -29.88
N TYR A 130 9.30 7.92 -29.16
CA TYR A 130 9.59 8.34 -27.79
C TYR A 130 8.83 7.53 -26.74
N VAL A 131 7.52 7.33 -26.87
CA VAL A 131 6.70 6.72 -25.80
C VAL A 131 7.00 5.24 -25.57
N GLN A 132 7.67 4.59 -26.52
CA GLN A 132 8.15 3.22 -26.36
C GLN A 132 9.50 3.14 -25.62
N LEU A 133 10.13 4.28 -25.33
CA LEU A 133 11.38 4.34 -24.59
C LEU A 133 11.14 4.28 -23.08
N ASN A 134 11.91 3.42 -22.43
CA ASN A 134 12.05 3.39 -20.98
C ASN A 134 13.49 3.01 -20.62
N GLY A 135 13.92 3.37 -19.41
CA GLY A 135 15.32 3.18 -19.00
C GLY A 135 15.63 3.79 -17.64
N LYS A 136 16.90 4.18 -17.47
CA LYS A 136 17.43 4.78 -16.24
C LYS A 136 18.01 6.17 -16.57
N ALA A 137 19.03 6.59 -15.83
CA ALA A 137 19.66 7.91 -15.98
C ALA A 137 20.30 8.14 -17.36
N ASP A 138 20.79 7.08 -18.00
CA ASP A 138 21.35 7.08 -19.35
C ASP A 138 20.33 7.53 -20.42
N LEU A 139 19.07 7.13 -20.26
CA LEU A 139 18.00 7.58 -21.15
C LEU A 139 17.75 9.09 -21.03
N VAL A 140 17.87 9.66 -19.83
CA VAL A 140 17.73 11.11 -19.62
C VAL A 140 18.82 11.88 -20.38
N GLU A 141 20.07 11.44 -20.29
CA GLU A 141 21.17 12.07 -21.04
C GLU A 141 20.99 11.93 -22.56
N LYS A 142 20.52 10.77 -23.03
CA LYS A 142 20.20 10.54 -24.45
C LYS A 142 19.13 11.51 -24.94
N LEU A 143 18.06 11.72 -24.16
CA LEU A 143 16.96 12.62 -24.52
C LEU A 143 17.34 14.10 -24.39
N LEU A 144 18.25 14.46 -23.48
CA LEU A 144 18.82 15.82 -23.42
C LEU A 144 19.67 16.14 -24.65
N ALA A 145 20.31 15.13 -25.25
CA ALA A 145 21.07 15.27 -26.50
C ALA A 145 20.20 15.17 -27.77
N ASP A 146 18.91 14.83 -27.65
CA ASP A 146 18.00 14.74 -28.79
C ASP A 146 17.76 16.12 -29.42
N GLU A 147 17.95 16.23 -30.73
CA GLU A 147 17.93 17.52 -31.44
C GLU A 147 16.55 18.20 -31.46
N LYS A 148 15.46 17.44 -31.32
CA LYS A 148 14.09 17.96 -31.28
C LYS A 148 13.75 18.39 -29.85
N LEU A 149 14.04 17.54 -28.86
CA LEU A 149 13.71 17.80 -27.45
C LEU A 149 14.58 18.89 -26.83
N SER A 150 15.88 18.95 -27.16
CA SER A 150 16.80 19.98 -26.65
C SER A 150 16.42 21.41 -27.06
N LYS A 151 15.64 21.57 -28.14
CA LYS A 151 15.12 22.86 -28.60
C LYS A 151 13.79 23.23 -27.93
N ASN A 152 13.14 22.29 -27.23
CA ASN A 152 11.88 22.52 -26.52
C ASN A 152 12.14 22.81 -25.03
N LYS A 153 11.80 24.04 -24.59
CA LYS A 153 12.02 24.48 -23.21
C LYS A 153 11.34 23.58 -22.17
N SER A 154 10.10 23.16 -22.43
CA SER A 154 9.34 22.31 -21.50
C SER A 154 9.96 20.92 -21.37
N ALA A 155 10.41 20.34 -22.48
CA ALA A 155 11.10 19.05 -22.47
C ALA A 155 12.41 19.11 -21.68
N VAL A 156 13.24 20.14 -21.91
CA VAL A 156 14.50 20.34 -21.18
C VAL A 156 14.25 20.52 -19.69
N GLU A 157 13.28 21.36 -19.28
CA GLU A 157 12.94 21.51 -17.86
C GLU A 157 12.49 20.19 -17.22
N GLY A 158 11.69 19.38 -17.93
CA GLY A 158 11.27 18.07 -17.47
C GLY A 158 12.43 17.08 -17.33
N LEU A 159 13.33 17.04 -18.31
CA LEU A 159 14.50 16.15 -18.30
C LEU A 159 15.51 16.51 -17.21
N GLU A 160 15.79 17.79 -17.00
CA GLU A 160 16.67 18.25 -15.91
C GLU A 160 16.07 17.93 -14.53
N ALA A 161 14.74 18.08 -14.37
CA ALA A 161 14.04 17.65 -13.16
C ALA A 161 14.17 16.14 -12.95
N MET A 162 13.98 15.33 -14.00
CA MET A 162 14.16 13.88 -13.94
C MET A 162 15.60 13.47 -13.62
N LYS A 163 16.60 14.14 -14.20
CA LYS A 163 18.02 13.93 -13.90
C LYS A 163 18.32 14.14 -12.42
N LEU A 164 17.79 15.24 -11.86
CA LEU A 164 17.95 15.55 -10.44
C LEU A 164 17.23 14.55 -9.54
N LEU A 165 15.99 14.18 -9.88
CA LEU A 165 15.21 13.19 -9.16
C LEU A 165 15.91 11.83 -9.12
N LEU A 166 16.39 11.33 -10.27
CA LEU A 166 17.10 10.04 -10.35
C LEU A 166 18.39 10.06 -9.52
N LYS A 167 19.11 11.19 -9.50
CA LYS A 167 20.28 11.38 -8.62
C LYS A 167 19.90 11.23 -7.14
N TYR A 168 18.80 11.84 -6.69
CA TYR A 168 18.35 11.75 -5.30
C TYR A 168 17.84 10.36 -4.94
N CYS A 169 17.10 9.71 -5.85
CA CYS A 169 16.71 8.32 -5.69
C CYS A 169 17.91 7.37 -5.53
N ASN A 170 19.01 7.67 -6.23
CA ASN A 170 20.26 6.93 -6.05
C ASN A 170 20.86 7.13 -4.65
N ILE A 171 20.80 8.34 -4.09
CA ILE A 171 21.22 8.60 -2.70
C ILE A 171 20.34 7.81 -1.72
N TYR A 172 19.04 7.71 -1.97
CA TYR A 172 18.09 6.92 -1.18
C TYR A 172 18.10 5.42 -1.44
N GLY A 173 18.98 4.94 -2.33
CA GLY A 173 19.14 3.51 -2.61
C GLY A 173 17.91 2.85 -3.22
N THR A 174 17.15 3.57 -4.07
CA THR A 174 15.93 3.06 -4.72
C THR A 174 16.09 2.80 -6.23
N THR A 175 17.30 2.97 -6.76
CA THR A 175 17.62 2.93 -8.19
C THR A 175 17.23 1.61 -8.88
N ASP A 176 17.33 0.49 -8.18
CA ASP A 176 17.03 -0.85 -8.72
C ASP A 176 15.54 -0.99 -9.06
N LYS A 177 14.66 -0.36 -8.27
CA LYS A 177 13.20 -0.41 -8.45
C LYS A 177 12.64 0.68 -9.36
N ILE A 178 13.42 1.68 -9.77
CA ILE A 178 12.89 2.81 -10.55
C ILE A 178 12.96 2.55 -12.06
N LEU A 179 11.92 2.88 -12.82
CA LEU A 179 11.94 2.88 -14.28
C LEU A 179 11.52 4.26 -14.78
N PHE A 180 12.39 4.95 -15.52
CA PHE A 180 11.98 6.15 -16.24
C PHE A 180 11.25 5.69 -17.52
N ASP A 181 9.95 5.98 -17.63
CA ASP A 181 9.06 5.41 -18.64
C ASP A 181 8.24 6.52 -19.32
N LEU A 182 8.49 6.77 -20.60
CA LEU A 182 7.86 7.87 -21.34
C LEU A 182 6.38 7.59 -21.68
N SER A 183 5.93 6.34 -21.53
CA SER A 183 4.52 5.97 -21.72
C SER A 183 3.63 6.38 -20.53
N LEU A 184 4.21 6.67 -19.35
CA LEU A 184 3.45 7.00 -18.15
C LEU A 184 2.83 8.41 -18.26
N ALA A 185 1.51 8.48 -18.48
CA ALA A 185 0.77 9.72 -18.72
C ALA A 185 -0.52 9.83 -17.86
N ARG A 186 -0.40 9.58 -16.55
CA ARG A 186 -1.50 9.61 -15.57
C ARG A 186 -1.81 11.02 -15.05
N GLY A 187 -3.04 11.22 -14.55
CA GLY A 187 -3.42 12.36 -13.70
C GLY A 187 -3.26 13.75 -14.32
N LEU A 188 -3.51 13.84 -15.64
CA LEU A 188 -3.25 15.01 -16.48
C LEU A 188 -4.06 16.25 -16.12
N ASP A 189 -5.13 16.09 -15.32
CA ASP A 189 -5.99 17.19 -14.92
C ASP A 189 -5.37 18.07 -13.84
N TYR A 190 -4.42 17.55 -13.04
CA TYR A 190 -3.88 18.29 -11.90
C TYR A 190 -2.36 18.14 -11.69
N TYR A 191 -1.67 17.15 -12.28
CA TYR A 191 -0.21 17.10 -12.16
C TYR A 191 0.47 18.18 -13.00
N THR A 192 1.43 18.86 -12.39
CA THR A 192 2.25 19.94 -12.97
C THR A 192 3.71 19.55 -13.13
N GLY A 193 4.16 18.48 -12.45
CA GLY A 193 5.55 18.04 -12.40
C GLY A 193 5.72 16.53 -12.58
N VAL A 194 6.51 15.92 -11.70
CA VAL A 194 6.74 14.47 -11.68
C VAL A 194 5.43 13.69 -11.56
N ILE A 195 5.37 12.52 -12.19
CA ILE A 195 4.32 11.52 -12.11
C ILE A 195 4.97 10.20 -11.72
N TYR A 196 4.35 9.46 -10.80
CA TYR A 196 4.83 8.13 -10.39
C TYR A 196 3.71 7.10 -10.36
N GLU A 197 4.07 5.87 -10.70
CA GLU A 197 3.19 4.70 -10.62
C GLU A 197 4.01 3.48 -10.19
N ALA A 198 3.65 2.84 -9.08
CA ALA A 198 4.26 1.59 -8.67
C ALA A 198 3.42 0.41 -9.15
N VAL A 199 4.04 -0.54 -9.82
CA VAL A 199 3.41 -1.71 -10.42
C VAL A 199 4.11 -2.95 -9.89
N LEU A 200 3.33 -3.96 -9.50
CA LEU A 200 3.89 -5.26 -9.14
C LEU A 200 4.22 -6.02 -10.43
N LEU A 201 5.36 -6.69 -10.44
CA LEU A 201 5.82 -7.58 -11.48
C LEU A 201 5.47 -8.99 -10.98
N GLY A 202 4.49 -9.63 -11.60
CA GLY A 202 4.04 -10.95 -11.14
C GLY A 202 5.18 -11.95 -10.99
N ASP A 203 5.04 -12.87 -10.04
CA ASP A 203 5.98 -13.97 -9.91
C ASP A 203 5.82 -14.83 -11.17
N GLY A 204 6.87 -14.97 -11.98
CA GLY A 204 6.87 -15.68 -13.26
C GLY A 204 6.54 -17.19 -13.20
N ALA A 205 5.87 -17.66 -12.15
CA ALA A 205 5.48 -19.04 -11.88
C ALA A 205 3.98 -19.33 -12.09
N SER A 206 3.14 -18.34 -12.41
CA SER A 206 1.75 -18.59 -12.82
C SER A 206 1.48 -18.04 -14.22
N SER A 207 1.56 -18.93 -15.21
CA SER A 207 1.06 -18.73 -16.58
C SER A 207 -0.48 -18.77 -16.65
N SER A 208 -1.16 -18.23 -15.65
CA SER A 208 -2.59 -17.93 -15.72
C SER A 208 -2.74 -16.43 -15.93
N GLU A 209 -3.41 -16.06 -17.01
CA GLU A 209 -3.73 -14.68 -17.40
C GLU A 209 -4.62 -13.92 -16.38
N GLU A 210 -4.82 -14.45 -15.16
CA GLU A 210 -5.86 -14.01 -14.22
C GLU A 210 -5.40 -12.96 -13.20
N VAL A 211 -4.10 -12.73 -13.01
CA VAL A 211 -3.62 -11.63 -12.15
C VAL A 211 -2.56 -10.81 -12.91
N SER A 212 -3.02 -10.00 -13.85
CA SER A 212 -2.28 -8.80 -14.27
C SER A 212 -2.04 -7.96 -13.00
N VAL A 213 -0.82 -7.99 -12.48
CA VAL A 213 -0.48 -7.32 -11.23
C VAL A 213 -0.32 -5.82 -11.52
N GLY A 214 -1.45 -5.10 -11.54
CA GLY A 214 -1.47 -3.69 -11.94
C GLY A 214 -0.90 -2.74 -10.88
N SER A 215 -1.03 -1.43 -11.14
CA SER A 215 -0.66 -0.33 -10.24
C SER A 215 -1.15 -0.45 -8.78
N VAL A 216 -0.22 -0.46 -7.83
CA VAL A 216 -0.44 -0.52 -6.37
C VAL A 216 -0.17 0.79 -5.64
N ALA A 217 0.48 1.74 -6.30
CA ALA A 217 0.61 3.11 -5.82
C ALA A 217 0.70 4.07 -6.99
N GLY A 218 0.25 5.30 -6.81
CA GLY A 218 0.40 6.35 -7.80
C GLY A 218 0.42 7.72 -7.16
N GLY A 219 0.93 8.71 -7.89
CA GLY A 219 0.91 10.09 -7.44
C GLY A 219 1.73 11.01 -8.32
N GLY A 220 2.04 12.21 -7.83
CA GLY A 220 2.82 13.18 -8.56
C GLY A 220 2.91 14.53 -7.87
N ARG A 221 3.49 15.50 -8.58
CA ARG A 221 3.53 16.92 -8.18
C ARG A 221 2.38 17.70 -8.82
N TYR A 222 1.67 18.49 -8.03
CA TYR A 222 0.45 19.21 -8.41
C TYR A 222 0.39 20.60 -7.76
N ASP A 223 1.21 21.52 -8.27
CA ASP A 223 1.48 22.80 -7.58
C ASP A 223 0.30 23.78 -7.59
N ASP A 224 -0.62 23.62 -8.56
CA ASP A 224 -1.70 24.58 -8.81
C ASP A 224 -2.99 24.28 -8.03
N LEU A 225 -3.14 23.05 -7.51
CA LEU A 225 -4.42 22.56 -6.99
C LEU A 225 -4.88 23.33 -5.74
N ALA A 226 -3.95 23.64 -4.83
CA ALA A 226 -4.26 24.41 -3.63
C ALA A 226 -4.65 25.86 -3.96
N GLY A 227 -4.01 26.45 -4.98
CA GLY A 227 -4.29 27.82 -5.43
C GLY A 227 -5.70 28.01 -5.95
N MET A 228 -6.35 26.96 -6.47
CA MET A 228 -7.75 27.00 -6.90
C MET A 228 -8.74 27.28 -5.75
N PHE A 229 -8.35 26.98 -4.50
CA PHE A 229 -9.19 27.18 -3.32
C PHE A 229 -8.80 28.43 -2.52
N ASP A 230 -7.58 28.97 -2.69
CA ASP A 230 -7.16 30.19 -2.01
C ASP A 230 -7.87 31.43 -2.61
N PRO A 231 -8.51 32.29 -1.80
CA PRO A 231 -9.23 33.47 -2.32
C PRO A 231 -8.36 34.48 -3.08
N LYS A 232 -7.03 34.44 -2.91
CA LYS A 232 -6.08 35.30 -3.59
C LYS A 232 -5.27 34.55 -4.66
N GLY A 233 -5.61 33.29 -4.93
CA GLY A 233 -4.88 32.43 -5.86
C GLY A 233 -3.43 32.17 -5.43
N ARG A 234 -3.14 32.21 -4.13
CA ARG A 234 -1.79 31.90 -3.63
C ARG A 234 -1.47 30.44 -3.91
N GLN A 235 -0.41 30.21 -4.67
CA GLN A 235 0.08 28.87 -4.92
C GLN A 235 0.75 28.26 -3.70
N VAL A 236 0.46 26.99 -3.46
CA VAL A 236 1.12 26.15 -2.46
C VAL A 236 1.55 24.88 -3.19
N PRO A 237 2.83 24.78 -3.59
CA PRO A 237 3.37 23.62 -4.27
C PRO A 237 3.13 22.34 -3.46
N CYS A 238 2.72 21.26 -4.12
CA CYS A 238 2.37 20.01 -3.47
C CYS A 238 2.92 18.82 -4.25
N VAL A 239 3.39 17.81 -3.54
CA VAL A 239 3.76 16.50 -4.10
C VAL A 239 3.32 15.40 -3.14
N GLY A 240 2.80 14.30 -3.66
CA GLY A 240 2.36 13.20 -2.81
C GLY A 240 1.93 11.94 -3.53
N VAL A 241 1.87 10.86 -2.75
CA VAL A 241 1.60 9.48 -3.16
C VAL A 241 0.31 8.99 -2.54
N SER A 242 -0.41 8.14 -3.27
CA SER A 242 -1.51 7.33 -2.75
C SER A 242 -1.19 5.85 -2.93
N ILE A 243 -1.31 5.08 -1.84
CA ILE A 243 -1.16 3.63 -1.84
C ILE A 243 -2.54 2.99 -2.06
N GLY A 244 -2.64 2.13 -3.07
CA GLY A 244 -3.81 1.33 -3.39
C GLY A 244 -3.93 0.11 -2.47
N VAL A 245 -4.30 0.34 -1.21
CA VAL A 245 -4.29 -0.69 -0.16
C VAL A 245 -5.18 -1.88 -0.44
N GLU A 246 -6.30 -1.72 -1.16
CA GLU A 246 -7.19 -2.84 -1.53
C GLU A 246 -6.46 -3.94 -2.31
N ARG A 247 -5.57 -3.54 -3.23
CA ARG A 247 -4.80 -4.51 -4.01
C ARG A 247 -3.72 -5.17 -3.17
N LEU A 248 -3.11 -4.42 -2.25
CA LEU A 248 -2.12 -4.97 -1.33
C LEU A 248 -2.78 -6.00 -0.39
N PHE A 249 -3.97 -5.72 0.15
CA PHE A 249 -4.73 -6.68 0.96
C PHE A 249 -5.03 -7.96 0.19
N ALA A 250 -5.52 -7.86 -1.05
CA ALA A 250 -5.79 -9.05 -1.87
C ALA A 250 -4.54 -9.92 -2.11
N VAL A 251 -3.37 -9.30 -2.33
CA VAL A 251 -2.10 -10.02 -2.49
C VAL A 251 -1.66 -10.66 -1.18
N MET A 252 -1.78 -9.95 -0.05
CA MET A 252 -1.42 -10.46 1.28
C MET A 252 -2.32 -11.62 1.72
N GLU A 253 -3.65 -11.50 1.54
CA GLU A 253 -4.62 -12.54 1.84
C GLU A 253 -4.36 -13.81 1.01
N ALA A 254 -4.06 -13.66 -0.29
CA ALA A 254 -3.74 -14.79 -1.15
C ALA A 254 -2.46 -15.53 -0.68
N ARG A 255 -1.43 -14.81 -0.22
CA ARG A 255 -0.21 -15.40 0.34
C ARG A 255 -0.44 -16.10 1.68
N GLN A 256 -1.35 -15.58 2.49
CA GLN A 256 -1.68 -16.12 3.81
C GLN A 256 -2.83 -17.13 3.78
N ALA A 257 -3.34 -17.51 2.61
CA ALA A 257 -4.52 -18.38 2.47
C ALA A 257 -4.36 -19.76 3.14
N ALA A 258 -3.12 -20.22 3.34
CA ALA A 258 -2.82 -21.48 4.04
C ALA A 258 -2.68 -21.33 5.56
N GLU A 259 -2.62 -20.10 6.07
CA GLU A 259 -2.41 -19.79 7.48
C GLU A 259 -3.71 -19.44 8.17
N LYS A 260 -3.84 -19.86 9.44
CA LYS A 260 -4.99 -19.51 10.27
C LYS A 260 -4.75 -18.14 10.92
N ILE A 261 -5.24 -17.08 10.29
CA ILE A 261 -5.17 -15.73 10.83
C ILE A 261 -6.13 -15.60 12.01
N ARG A 262 -5.62 -15.16 13.16
CA ARG A 262 -6.45 -14.90 14.35
C ARG A 262 -7.24 -13.61 14.17
N THR A 263 -8.52 -13.64 14.50
CA THR A 263 -9.41 -12.46 14.48
C THR A 263 -9.56 -11.81 15.86
N THR A 264 -8.93 -12.39 16.89
CA THR A 264 -8.92 -11.90 18.27
C THR A 264 -7.52 -11.93 18.84
N GLU A 265 -7.28 -11.11 19.85
CA GLU A 265 -6.00 -11.04 20.56
C GLU A 265 -6.03 -11.77 21.91
N THR A 266 -7.06 -12.59 22.17
CA THR A 266 -7.27 -13.27 23.45
C THR A 266 -6.08 -14.19 23.79
N GLU A 267 -5.45 -13.96 24.93
CA GLU A 267 -4.24 -14.65 25.34
C GLU A 267 -4.55 -15.90 26.16
N VAL A 268 -5.61 -15.84 26.96
CA VAL A 268 -5.95 -16.86 27.94
C VAL A 268 -7.45 -17.14 27.94
N TYR A 269 -7.83 -18.42 28.02
CA TYR A 269 -9.21 -18.83 28.24
C TYR A 269 -9.38 -19.48 29.60
N VAL A 270 -10.31 -18.99 30.43
CA VAL A 270 -10.62 -19.61 31.73
C VAL A 270 -11.70 -20.66 31.55
N ALA A 271 -11.35 -21.91 31.83
CA ALA A 271 -12.19 -23.08 31.66
C ALA A 271 -12.44 -23.82 32.98
N THR A 272 -13.58 -24.52 33.05
CA THR A 272 -13.89 -25.47 34.13
C THR A 272 -14.51 -26.72 33.56
N ALA A 273 -14.20 -27.90 34.13
CA ALA A 273 -14.88 -29.15 33.79
C ALA A 273 -16.11 -29.41 34.67
N GLN A 274 -16.07 -28.94 35.91
CA GLN A 274 -17.10 -29.16 36.92
C GLN A 274 -18.23 -28.13 36.81
N LYS A 275 -19.37 -28.44 37.44
CA LYS A 275 -20.56 -27.59 37.45
C LYS A 275 -20.46 -26.51 38.55
N ASN A 276 -21.25 -25.46 38.40
CA ASN A 276 -21.43 -24.36 39.35
C ASN A 276 -20.20 -23.46 39.60
N LEU A 277 -19.07 -23.72 38.95
CA LEU A 277 -17.85 -22.91 39.07
C LEU A 277 -17.83 -21.62 38.22
N HIS A 278 -18.97 -21.16 37.72
CA HIS A 278 -19.04 -19.97 36.89
C HIS A 278 -18.59 -18.67 37.58
N GLU A 279 -18.93 -18.50 38.86
CA GLU A 279 -18.48 -17.34 39.66
C GLU A 279 -16.96 -17.34 39.83
N GLU A 280 -16.36 -18.50 40.08
CA GLU A 280 -14.90 -18.66 40.17
C GLU A 280 -14.19 -18.34 38.86
N ARG A 281 -14.77 -18.73 37.71
CA ARG A 281 -14.24 -18.31 36.41
C ARG A 281 -14.31 -16.81 36.23
N MET A 282 -15.44 -16.19 36.58
CA MET A 282 -15.62 -14.74 36.47
C MET A 282 -14.65 -13.98 37.37
N GLN A 283 -14.43 -14.46 38.60
CA GLN A 283 -13.48 -13.90 39.55
C GLN A 283 -12.04 -13.96 39.01
N LEU A 284 -11.61 -15.11 38.49
CA LEU A 284 -10.27 -15.23 37.89
C LEU A 284 -10.13 -14.36 36.62
N CYS A 285 -11.15 -14.27 35.77
CA CYS A 285 -11.14 -13.35 34.63
C CYS A 285 -10.97 -11.90 35.09
N ALA A 286 -11.70 -11.47 36.13
CA ALA A 286 -11.59 -10.11 36.67
C ALA A 286 -10.18 -9.82 37.22
N GLU A 287 -9.57 -10.77 37.94
CA GLU A 287 -8.18 -10.69 38.41
C GLU A 287 -7.19 -10.53 37.26
N LEU A 288 -7.34 -11.32 36.20
CA LEU A 288 -6.44 -11.29 35.05
C LEU A 288 -6.63 -10.04 34.18
N TRP A 289 -7.87 -9.57 34.01
CA TRP A 289 -8.14 -8.28 33.36
C TRP A 289 -7.52 -7.12 34.16
N ALA A 290 -7.63 -7.13 35.49
CA ALA A 290 -6.97 -6.13 36.35
C ALA A 290 -5.44 -6.19 36.26
N ALA A 291 -4.88 -7.35 35.93
CA ALA A 291 -3.45 -7.54 35.66
C ALA A 291 -3.02 -7.23 34.21
N GLY A 292 -3.97 -6.84 33.33
CA GLY A 292 -3.73 -6.41 31.96
C GLY A 292 -3.78 -7.51 30.89
N PHE A 293 -4.22 -8.72 31.22
CA PHE A 293 -4.30 -9.82 30.25
C PHE A 293 -5.60 -9.78 29.44
N LYS A 294 -5.54 -10.29 28.21
CA LYS A 294 -6.71 -10.44 27.31
C LYS A 294 -7.33 -11.81 27.56
N VAL A 295 -8.38 -11.86 28.39
CA VAL A 295 -8.95 -13.12 28.89
C VAL A 295 -10.42 -13.26 28.51
N GLU A 296 -10.82 -14.49 28.15
CA GLU A 296 -12.22 -14.86 27.92
C GLU A 296 -12.62 -16.10 28.74
N HIS A 297 -13.92 -16.32 28.88
CA HIS A 297 -14.49 -17.55 29.43
C HIS A 297 -15.86 -17.84 28.82
N SER A 298 -16.38 -19.05 29.05
CA SER A 298 -17.72 -19.40 28.56
C SER A 298 -18.82 -18.64 29.32
N TYR A 299 -19.78 -18.07 28.57
CA TYR A 299 -21.03 -17.49 29.09
C TYR A 299 -22.08 -18.52 29.50
N LYS A 300 -21.78 -19.82 29.42
CA LYS A 300 -22.64 -20.87 29.99
C LYS A 300 -22.28 -21.07 31.46
N LYS A 301 -23.27 -21.33 32.33
CA LYS A 301 -22.98 -21.69 33.73
C LYS A 301 -22.10 -22.95 33.81
N ASN A 302 -22.46 -23.98 33.04
CA ASN A 302 -21.85 -25.32 33.08
C ASN A 302 -21.37 -25.78 31.68
N PRO A 303 -20.33 -25.16 31.10
CA PRO A 303 -19.79 -25.57 29.81
C PRO A 303 -19.07 -26.92 29.93
N LYS A 304 -19.09 -27.71 28.85
CA LYS A 304 -18.25 -28.92 28.78
C LYS A 304 -16.79 -28.50 28.54
N LEU A 305 -15.82 -29.14 29.20
CA LEU A 305 -14.40 -28.83 29.01
C LEU A 305 -13.95 -28.97 27.55
N LEU A 306 -14.39 -30.04 26.88
CA LEU A 306 -14.07 -30.27 25.47
C LEU A 306 -14.49 -29.09 24.58
N GLN A 307 -15.68 -28.54 24.79
CA GLN A 307 -16.17 -27.40 24.00
C GLN A 307 -15.36 -26.12 24.25
N GLN A 308 -14.84 -25.95 25.46
CA GLN A 308 -13.99 -24.81 25.81
C GLN A 308 -12.62 -24.92 25.16
N LEU A 309 -12.02 -26.12 25.16
CA LEU A 309 -10.74 -26.36 24.49
C LEU A 309 -10.87 -26.26 22.96
N GLN A 310 -11.95 -26.79 22.38
CA GLN A 310 -12.25 -26.62 20.95
C GLN A 310 -12.40 -25.14 20.57
N HIS A 311 -13.01 -24.32 21.43
CA HIS A 311 -13.07 -22.87 21.21
C HIS A 311 -11.68 -22.24 21.24
N CYS A 312 -10.78 -22.66 22.13
CA CYS A 312 -9.39 -22.19 22.12
C CYS A 312 -8.67 -22.56 20.82
N GLU A 313 -8.84 -23.81 20.34
CA GLU A 313 -8.28 -24.28 19.07
C GLU A 313 -8.86 -23.51 17.86
N GLU A 314 -10.17 -23.23 17.88
CA GLU A 314 -10.91 -22.51 16.84
C GLU A 314 -10.47 -21.04 16.72
N TYR A 315 -10.24 -20.34 17.84
CA TYR A 315 -9.85 -18.92 17.85
C TYR A 315 -8.34 -18.69 18.04
N GLY A 316 -7.56 -19.77 18.10
CA GLY A 316 -6.10 -19.71 18.26
C GLY A 316 -5.66 -19.16 19.63
N ILE A 317 -6.47 -19.33 20.68
CA ILE A 317 -6.13 -18.88 22.03
C ILE A 317 -5.02 -19.80 22.56
N PRO A 318 -3.84 -19.27 22.93
CA PRO A 318 -2.67 -20.12 23.18
C PRO A 318 -2.72 -20.85 24.53
N LEU A 319 -3.37 -20.26 25.54
CA LEU A 319 -3.36 -20.77 26.91
C LEU A 319 -4.79 -20.99 27.44
N ALA A 320 -5.00 -22.08 28.18
CA ALA A 320 -6.23 -22.36 28.90
C ALA A 320 -5.95 -22.55 30.39
N LEU A 321 -6.68 -21.84 31.25
CA LEU A 321 -6.63 -21.98 32.69
C LEU A 321 -7.80 -22.84 33.16
N ILE A 322 -7.50 -24.02 33.68
CA ILE A 322 -8.49 -25.00 34.09
C ILE A 322 -8.65 -24.94 35.61
N LEU A 323 -9.85 -24.60 36.05
CA LEU A 323 -10.27 -24.59 37.45
C LEU A 323 -11.14 -25.81 37.78
N GLY A 324 -10.93 -26.33 38.97
CA GLY A 324 -11.74 -27.35 39.63
C GLY A 324 -11.78 -27.09 41.13
N GLU A 325 -12.68 -27.78 41.85
CA GLU A 325 -12.85 -27.65 43.29
C GLU A 325 -11.56 -27.95 44.07
N SER A 326 -10.76 -28.92 43.62
CA SER A 326 -9.44 -29.23 44.21
C SER A 326 -8.44 -28.09 44.05
N GLU A 327 -8.37 -27.53 42.84
CA GLU A 327 -7.46 -26.45 42.48
C GLU A 327 -7.81 -25.19 43.28
N ILE A 328 -9.10 -24.87 43.40
CA ILE A 328 -9.59 -23.75 44.20
C ILE A 328 -9.22 -23.93 45.68
N LYS A 329 -9.49 -25.11 46.26
CA LYS A 329 -9.14 -25.41 47.67
C LYS A 329 -7.63 -25.29 47.94
N ASN A 330 -6.81 -25.66 46.97
CA ASN A 330 -5.35 -25.64 47.10
C ASN A 330 -4.72 -24.29 46.68
N GLY A 331 -5.51 -23.31 46.23
CA GLY A 331 -5.01 -22.01 45.78
C GLY A 331 -4.17 -22.07 44.50
N VAL A 332 -4.43 -23.06 43.64
CA VAL A 332 -3.71 -23.32 42.39
C VAL A 332 -4.65 -23.24 41.19
N VAL A 333 -4.07 -23.25 39.99
CA VAL A 333 -4.78 -23.39 38.72
C VAL A 333 -3.95 -24.27 37.80
N LYS A 334 -4.61 -25.05 36.94
CA LYS A 334 -3.91 -25.79 35.88
C LYS A 334 -3.80 -24.91 34.65
N LEU A 335 -2.57 -24.58 34.26
CA LEU A 335 -2.28 -23.85 33.04
C LEU A 335 -1.92 -24.84 31.95
N ARG A 336 -2.77 -24.90 30.92
CA ARG A 336 -2.62 -25.75 29.74
C ARG A 336 -2.15 -24.92 28.54
N ASN A 337 -1.13 -25.38 27.84
CA ASN A 337 -0.85 -24.93 26.48
C ASN A 337 -1.81 -25.63 25.52
N VAL A 338 -2.58 -24.86 24.76
CA VAL A 338 -3.65 -25.42 23.91
C VAL A 338 -3.07 -26.25 22.77
N THR A 339 -1.97 -25.79 22.17
CA THR A 339 -1.30 -26.46 21.04
C THR A 339 -0.53 -27.70 21.49
N THR A 340 0.34 -27.59 22.49
CA THR A 340 1.18 -28.73 22.95
C THR A 340 0.43 -29.69 23.86
N ARG A 341 -0.70 -29.24 24.43
CA ARG A 341 -1.53 -29.98 25.40
C ARG A 341 -0.85 -30.25 26.74
N GLU A 342 0.33 -29.68 26.96
CA GLU A 342 1.04 -29.77 28.24
C GLU A 342 0.32 -28.95 29.32
N GLU A 343 0.25 -29.52 30.51
CA GLU A 343 -0.37 -28.90 31.68
C GLU A 343 0.64 -28.76 32.81
N VAL A 344 0.60 -27.62 33.48
CA VAL A 344 1.35 -27.39 34.72
C VAL A 344 0.42 -26.82 35.77
N GLU A 345 0.67 -27.16 37.03
CA GLU A 345 -0.05 -26.58 38.16
C GLU A 345 0.71 -25.36 38.67
N ILE A 346 0.02 -24.23 38.77
CA ILE A 346 0.61 -22.94 39.14
C ILE A 346 -0.18 -22.34 40.30
N THR A 347 0.52 -21.89 41.33
CA THR A 347 -0.09 -21.15 42.43
C THR A 347 -0.67 -19.82 41.94
N ARG A 348 -1.86 -19.43 42.41
CA ARG A 348 -2.53 -18.17 42.03
C ARG A 348 -1.61 -16.94 42.09
N SER A 349 -0.71 -16.87 43.08
CA SER A 349 0.24 -15.76 43.25
C SER A 349 1.30 -15.64 42.15
N LYS A 350 1.66 -16.75 41.48
CA LYS A 350 2.67 -16.78 40.40
C LYS A 350 2.06 -16.80 39.00
N LEU A 351 0.73 -16.86 38.92
CA LEU A 351 0.00 -17.09 37.69
C LEU A 351 0.27 -16.01 36.63
N ALA A 352 0.24 -14.73 37.03
CA ALA A 352 0.46 -13.62 36.11
C ALA A 352 1.86 -13.68 35.48
N ASP A 353 2.88 -13.96 36.28
CA ASP A 353 4.27 -14.01 35.79
C ASP A 353 4.49 -15.19 34.84
N GLU A 354 3.90 -16.35 35.15
CA GLU A 354 3.95 -17.53 34.28
C GLU A 354 3.26 -17.27 32.94
N ILE A 355 2.08 -16.63 32.94
CA ILE A 355 1.38 -16.27 31.70
C ILE A 355 2.24 -15.34 30.85
N ARG A 356 2.83 -14.28 31.44
CA ARG A 356 3.73 -13.37 30.72
C ARG A 356 4.92 -14.10 30.12
N GLN A 357 5.56 -14.98 30.88
CA GLN A 357 6.70 -15.75 30.41
C GLN A 357 6.36 -16.62 29.20
N ARG A 358 5.20 -17.30 29.22
CA ARG A 358 4.76 -18.16 28.10
C ARG A 358 4.36 -17.37 26.86
N LEU A 359 3.71 -16.23 27.03
CA LEU A 359 3.34 -15.37 25.90
C LEU A 359 4.57 -14.73 25.24
N GLN A 360 5.55 -14.28 26.04
CA GLN A 360 6.81 -13.73 25.51
C GLN A 360 7.66 -14.80 24.79
N GLY A 361 7.67 -16.04 25.28
CA GLY A 361 8.36 -17.16 24.63
C GLY A 361 7.77 -17.56 23.27
N GLY A 362 6.47 -17.33 23.05
CA GLY A 362 5.80 -17.59 21.78
C GLY A 362 5.96 -16.49 20.72
N CYS A 363 6.22 -15.24 21.13
CA CYS A 363 6.33 -14.09 20.23
C CYS A 363 7.59 -14.04 19.34
N ARG A 364 8.51 -15.02 19.42
CA ARG A 364 9.72 -15.02 18.57
C ARG A 364 9.56 -15.69 17.20
N ASN A 365 8.41 -16.32 16.92
CA ASN A 365 8.20 -17.10 15.68
C ASN A 365 7.17 -16.51 14.71
N GLY A 366 6.84 -15.22 14.80
CA GLY A 366 5.85 -14.61 13.91
C GLY A 366 5.89 -13.10 13.96
N LEU A 367 6.94 -12.52 13.37
CA LEU A 367 6.95 -11.18 12.79
C LEU A 367 7.83 -11.23 11.54
#